data_AF-A0A2N1D4F5-F1
#
_entry.id   AF-A0A2N1D4F5-F1
#
_cell.length_a   1.000
_cell.length_b   1.000
_cell.length_c   1.000
_cell.angle_alpha   90.00
_cell.angle_beta   90.00
_cell.angle_gamma   90.00
#
_symmetry.space_group_name_H-M   'P 1'
#
loop_
_entity.id
_entity.type
_entity.pdbx_description
1 polymer ?
#
loop_
_entity_poly.entity_id
_entity_poly.type
_entity_poly.pdbx_seq_one_letter_code
_entity_poly.pdbx_strand_id
1 'polypeptide(L)'
;MVIEAFSAIVDAARFWKEKNNETAEELQNKREALQLVMDAVIATKAYLYDLDQGTEPSRIQEKELARKWSYASMAISEYDYQLYTSAQLKALGWADPREWKRAELRPWIIKLDVIIEQCQHILGKG
;
A
#
# COMPACT_ATOMS: atom_id res chain seq x y z
N MET A 1 2.85 -34.21 -24.15
CA MET A 1 2.25 -33.09 -23.39
C MET A 1 2.26 -33.47 -21.91
N VAL A 2 3.43 -33.41 -21.25
CA VAL A 2 3.63 -33.80 -19.82
C VAL A 2 4.56 -32.81 -19.10
N ILE A 3 5.02 -31.76 -19.78
CA ILE A 3 6.10 -30.88 -19.28
C ILE A 3 5.56 -29.77 -18.35
N GLU A 4 4.30 -29.34 -18.52
CA GLU A 4 3.74 -28.20 -17.76
C GLU A 4 3.42 -28.51 -16.29
N ALA A 5 3.09 -29.76 -15.95
CA ALA A 5 2.75 -30.13 -14.58
C ALA A 5 3.97 -30.17 -13.66
N PHE A 6 5.15 -30.54 -14.19
CA PHE A 6 6.39 -30.59 -13.41
C PHE A 6 6.98 -29.19 -13.16
N SER A 7 6.84 -28.24 -14.10
CA SER A 7 7.29 -26.87 -13.87
C SER A 7 6.48 -26.20 -12.75
N ALA A 8 5.16 -26.37 -12.72
CA ALA A 8 4.31 -25.80 -11.66
C ALA A 8 4.67 -26.30 -10.26
N ILE A 9 5.04 -27.57 -10.11
CA ILE A 9 5.46 -28.17 -8.83
C ILE A 9 6.84 -27.64 -8.41
N VAL A 10 7.78 -27.52 -9.36
CA VAL A 10 9.12 -26.99 -9.09
C VAL A 10 9.07 -25.50 -8.75
N ASP A 11 8.22 -24.73 -9.44
CA ASP A 11 8.02 -23.31 -9.18
C ASP A 11 7.36 -23.08 -7.83
N ALA A 12 6.37 -23.92 -7.45
CA ALA A 12 5.80 -23.91 -6.11
C ALA A 12 6.85 -24.24 -5.03
N ALA A 13 7.68 -25.27 -5.24
CA ALA A 13 8.72 -25.64 -4.29
C ALA A 13 9.82 -24.56 -4.14
N ARG A 14 10.17 -23.87 -5.23
CA ARG A 14 11.12 -22.74 -5.22
C ARG A 14 10.53 -21.54 -4.50
N PHE A 15 9.26 -21.21 -4.76
CA PHE A 15 8.52 -20.16 -4.07
C PHE A 15 8.41 -20.43 -2.56
N TRP A 16 8.14 -21.67 -2.15
CA TRP A 16 8.11 -22.06 -0.74
C TRP A 16 9.50 -21.99 -0.07
N LYS A 17 10.56 -22.32 -0.80
CA LYS A 17 11.93 -22.22 -0.30
C LYS A 17 12.41 -20.78 -0.16
N GLU A 18 12.05 -19.89 -1.10
CA GLU A 18 12.31 -18.45 -1.01
C GLU A 18 11.53 -17.81 0.14
N LYS A 19 10.26 -18.18 0.34
CA LYS A 19 9.43 -17.67 1.45
C LYS A 19 9.94 -18.10 2.84
N ASN A 20 10.66 -19.23 2.94
CA ASN A 20 11.24 -19.73 4.19
C ASN A 20 12.67 -19.25 4.45
N ASN A 21 13.27 -18.47 3.56
CA ASN A 21 14.65 -17.99 3.67
C ASN A 21 14.76 -16.48 3.98
N GLU A 22 13.64 -15.76 4.15
CA GLU A 22 13.69 -14.37 4.64
C GLU A 22 14.37 -14.35 6.02
N THR A 23 15.48 -13.61 6.10
CA THR A 23 16.18 -13.36 7.35
C THR A 23 15.29 -12.58 8.32
N ALA A 24 15.59 -12.64 9.62
CA ALA A 24 14.86 -11.85 10.61
C ALA A 24 14.91 -10.34 10.31
N GLU A 25 16.01 -9.86 9.71
CA GLU A 25 16.17 -8.48 9.27
C GLU A 25 15.27 -8.13 8.09
N GLU A 26 15.22 -8.97 7.04
CA GLU A 26 14.31 -8.76 5.91
C GLU A 26 12.85 -8.77 6.33
N LEU A 27 12.46 -9.69 7.22
CA LEU A 27 11.11 -9.76 7.76
C LEU A 27 10.76 -8.50 8.57
N GLN A 28 11.74 -7.97 9.32
CA GLN A 28 11.57 -6.73 10.07
C GLN A 28 11.42 -5.52 9.15
N ASN A 29 12.30 -5.37 8.15
CA ASN A 29 12.24 -4.29 7.15
C ASN A 29 10.89 -4.29 6.41
N LYS A 30 10.40 -5.47 6.03
CA LYS A 30 9.09 -5.66 5.40
C LYS A 30 7.95 -5.23 6.32
N ARG A 31 8.00 -5.57 7.61
CA ARG A 31 6.99 -5.13 8.59
C ARG A 31 7.01 -3.61 8.77
N GLU A 32 8.18 -3.01 8.82
CA GLU A 32 8.33 -1.55 8.92
C GLU A 32 7.79 -0.84 7.68
N ALA A 33 8.06 -1.36 6.48
CA ALA A 33 7.49 -0.84 5.24
C ALA A 33 5.96 -0.89 5.24
N LEU A 34 5.37 -2.01 5.67
CA LEU A 34 3.92 -2.16 5.79
C LEU A 34 3.32 -1.27 6.88
N GLN A 35 4.05 -1.04 7.97
CA GLN A 35 3.61 -0.11 9.02
C GLN A 35 3.48 1.31 8.48
N LEU A 36 4.41 1.77 7.64
CA LEU A 36 4.33 3.09 6.99
C LEU A 36 3.09 3.21 6.10
N VAL A 37 2.73 2.14 5.38
CA VAL A 37 1.48 2.10 4.59
C VAL A 37 0.26 2.23 5.52
N MET A 38 0.23 1.45 6.61
CA MET A 38 -0.87 1.48 7.57
C MET A 38 -1.00 2.83 8.28
N ASP A 39 0.10 3.48 8.63
CA ASP A 39 0.11 4.82 9.22
C ASP A 39 -0.48 5.86 8.26
N ALA A 40 -0.16 5.76 6.95
CA ALA A 40 -0.74 6.62 5.94
C ALA A 40 -2.25 6.37 5.78
N VAL A 41 -2.68 5.10 5.82
CA VAL A 41 -4.10 4.73 5.80
C VAL A 41 -4.85 5.29 7.00
N ILE A 42 -4.34 5.10 8.21
CA ILE A 42 -4.98 5.56 9.45
C ILE A 42 -5.11 7.09 9.44
N ALA A 43 -4.03 7.80 9.09
CA ALA A 43 -4.06 9.25 8.97
C ALA A 43 -5.09 9.72 7.94
N THR A 44 -5.21 9.01 6.82
CA THR A 44 -6.22 9.31 5.80
C THR A 44 -7.64 9.08 6.32
N LYS A 45 -7.90 7.95 7.01
CA LYS A 45 -9.21 7.66 7.61
C LYS A 45 -9.62 8.73 8.63
N ALA A 46 -8.69 9.14 9.49
CA ALA A 46 -8.92 10.20 10.48
C ALA A 46 -9.27 11.53 9.80
N TYR A 47 -8.48 11.95 8.81
CA TYR A 47 -8.74 13.19 8.07
C TYR A 47 -10.11 13.17 7.37
N LEU A 48 -10.46 12.08 6.68
CA LEU A 48 -11.76 11.96 6.01
C LEU A 48 -12.93 11.94 7.00
N TYR A 49 -12.76 11.32 8.17
CA TYR A 49 -13.75 11.37 9.24
C TYR A 49 -13.96 12.81 9.74
N ASP A 50 -12.88 13.56 9.99
CA ASP A 50 -12.98 14.95 10.44
C ASP A 50 -13.71 15.84 9.42
N LEU A 51 -13.47 15.62 8.12
CA LEU A 51 -14.20 16.31 7.04
C LEU A 51 -15.70 15.97 7.07
N ASP A 52 -16.06 14.70 7.27
CA ASP A 52 -17.45 14.25 7.37
C ASP A 52 -18.17 14.84 8.60
N GLN A 53 -17.43 15.09 9.68
CA GLN A 53 -17.91 15.84 10.85
C GLN A 53 -18.04 17.35 10.62
N GLY A 54 -17.74 17.85 9.42
CA GLY A 54 -17.86 19.25 9.04
C GLY A 54 -16.61 20.10 9.31
N THR A 55 -15.45 19.46 9.57
CA THR A 55 -14.18 20.18 9.64
C THR A 55 -13.80 20.68 8.25
N GLU A 56 -13.37 21.93 8.15
CA GLU A 56 -12.91 22.49 6.88
C GLU A 56 -11.62 21.81 6.39
N PRO A 57 -11.46 21.60 5.06
CA PRO A 57 -10.24 21.04 4.49
C PRO A 57 -8.97 21.82 4.86
N SER A 58 -8.01 21.13 5.48
CA SER A 58 -6.72 21.71 5.87
C SER A 58 -5.60 21.36 4.91
N ARG A 59 -5.08 22.37 4.19
CA ARG A 59 -3.96 22.17 3.26
C ARG A 59 -2.68 21.68 3.94
N ILE A 60 -2.49 22.00 5.22
CA ILE A 60 -1.34 21.51 5.99
C ILE A 60 -1.46 20.01 6.22
N GLN A 61 -2.64 19.54 6.63
CA GLN A 61 -2.89 18.10 6.84
C GLN A 61 -2.77 17.32 5.53
N GLU A 62 -3.31 17.83 4.42
CA GLU A 62 -3.17 17.19 3.10
C GLU A 62 -1.71 17.04 2.68
N LYS A 63 -0.86 18.05 2.92
CA LYS A 63 0.59 17.93 2.66
C LYS A 63 1.25 16.84 3.50
N GLU A 64 0.85 16.71 4.76
CA GLU A 64 1.33 15.63 5.62
C GLU A 64 0.87 14.25 5.14
N LEU A 65 -0.37 14.12 4.67
CA LEU A 65 -0.85 12.90 4.02
C LEU A 65 -0.02 12.57 2.78
N ALA A 66 0.23 13.55 1.91
CA ALA A 66 1.08 13.37 0.73
C ALA A 66 2.47 12.83 1.10
N ARG A 67 3.08 13.42 2.14
CA ARG A 67 4.39 12.99 2.66
C ARG A 67 4.37 11.56 3.19
N LYS A 68 3.37 11.20 4.00
CA LYS A 68 3.20 9.84 4.55
C LYS A 68 3.06 8.82 3.43
N TRP A 69 2.20 9.10 2.45
CA TRP A 69 2.01 8.22 1.30
C TRP A 69 3.26 8.12 0.41
N SER A 70 4.03 9.20 0.27
CA SER A 70 5.31 9.17 -0.44
C SER A 70 6.31 8.24 0.25
N TYR A 71 6.45 8.33 1.58
CA TYR A 71 7.35 7.45 2.33
C TYR A 71 6.90 6.00 2.30
N ALA A 72 5.60 5.76 2.45
CA ALA A 72 5.01 4.43 2.30
C ALA A 72 5.31 3.83 0.92
N SER A 73 5.18 4.62 -0.15
CA SER A 73 5.48 4.14 -1.51
C SER A 73 6.95 3.74 -1.66
N MET A 74 7.88 4.56 -1.18
CA MET A 74 9.31 4.25 -1.26
C MET A 74 9.62 2.96 -0.48
N ALA A 75 9.11 2.85 0.74
CA ALA A 75 9.39 1.70 1.61
C ALA A 75 8.82 0.39 1.07
N ILE A 76 7.64 0.41 0.45
CA ILE A 76 6.99 -0.82 -0.06
C ILE A 76 7.44 -1.22 -1.48
N SER A 77 8.21 -0.38 -2.16
CA SER A 77 8.59 -0.57 -3.57
C SER A 77 9.32 -1.88 -3.86
N GLU A 78 10.08 -2.40 -2.90
CA GLU A 78 10.82 -3.65 -3.02
C GLU A 78 9.99 -4.90 -2.68
N TYR A 79 8.83 -4.73 -2.05
CA TYR A 79 8.02 -5.85 -1.51
C TYR A 79 6.70 -6.06 -2.25
N ASP A 80 6.06 -4.99 -2.73
CA ASP A 80 4.80 -5.09 -3.47
C ASP A 80 4.62 -3.89 -4.41
N TYR A 81 4.74 -4.17 -5.71
CA TYR A 81 4.63 -3.17 -6.78
C TYR A 81 3.23 -2.54 -6.89
N GLN A 82 2.19 -3.29 -6.60
CA GLN A 82 0.81 -2.81 -6.67
C GLN A 82 0.53 -1.83 -5.51
N LEU A 83 0.97 -2.16 -4.30
CA LEU A 83 0.92 -1.25 -3.14
C LEU A 83 1.78 -0.02 -3.37
N TYR A 84 2.97 -0.18 -3.94
CA TYR A 84 3.83 0.96 -4.32
C TYR A 84 3.09 1.92 -5.24
N THR A 85 2.51 1.42 -6.33
CA THR A 85 1.77 2.23 -7.30
C THR A 85 0.57 2.91 -6.63
N SER A 86 -0.15 2.17 -5.78
CA SER A 86 -1.29 2.69 -5.01
C SER A 86 -0.87 3.84 -4.09
N ALA A 87 0.20 3.64 -3.30
CA ALA A 87 0.72 4.62 -2.37
C ALA A 87 1.26 5.86 -3.10
N GLN A 88 1.92 5.68 -4.24
CA GLN A 88 2.42 6.79 -5.06
C GLN A 88 1.27 7.63 -5.62
N LEU A 89 0.21 7.00 -6.14
CA LEU A 89 -0.99 7.71 -6.61
C LEU A 89 -1.66 8.51 -5.48
N LYS A 90 -1.75 7.93 -4.28
CA LYS A 90 -2.25 8.65 -3.09
C LYS A 90 -1.36 9.84 -2.75
N ALA A 91 -0.04 9.68 -2.78
CA ALA A 91 0.92 10.75 -2.48
C ALA A 91 0.73 11.95 -3.42
N LEU A 92 0.70 11.69 -4.73
CA LEU A 92 0.49 12.73 -5.75
C LEU A 92 -0.89 13.38 -5.61
N GLY A 93 -1.91 12.58 -5.31
CA GLY A 93 -3.27 13.04 -5.15
C GLY A 93 -3.45 14.00 -3.97
N TRP A 94 -2.83 13.71 -2.82
CA TRP A 94 -2.80 14.64 -1.68
C TRP A 94 -1.88 15.86 -1.93
N ALA A 95 -0.84 15.70 -2.76
CA ALA A 95 0.05 16.79 -3.13
C ALA A 95 -0.60 17.84 -4.04
N ASP A 96 -1.57 17.47 -4.87
CA ASP A 96 -2.37 18.42 -5.66
C ASP A 96 -3.88 18.09 -5.61
N PRO A 97 -4.67 18.80 -4.79
CA PRO A 97 -6.11 18.58 -4.68
C PRO A 97 -6.88 18.79 -6.00
N ARG A 98 -6.32 19.54 -6.96
CA ARG A 98 -6.93 19.74 -8.29
C ARG A 98 -6.83 18.49 -9.15
N GLU A 99 -5.85 17.63 -8.88
CA GLU A 99 -5.78 16.29 -9.47
C GLU A 99 -6.80 15.36 -8.79
N TRP A 100 -7.06 15.53 -7.48
CA TRP A 100 -8.05 14.71 -6.76
C TRP A 100 -9.50 14.96 -7.19
N LYS A 101 -9.92 16.22 -7.35
CA LYS A 101 -11.25 16.55 -7.90
C LYS A 101 -11.47 15.97 -9.30
N ARG A 102 -10.38 15.75 -10.07
CA ARG A 102 -10.43 15.03 -11.36
C ARG A 102 -10.36 13.52 -11.19
N ALA A 103 -9.77 13.02 -10.11
CA ALA A 103 -9.65 11.61 -9.78
C ALA A 103 -10.93 11.01 -9.15
N GLU A 104 -11.78 11.81 -8.49
CA GLU A 104 -13.13 11.41 -8.05
C GLU A 104 -13.99 10.88 -9.20
N LEU A 105 -13.71 11.31 -10.43
CA LEU A 105 -14.36 10.85 -11.65
C LEU A 105 -13.73 9.58 -12.25
N ARG A 106 -12.70 8.99 -11.61
CA ARG A 106 -12.02 7.79 -12.13
C ARG A 106 -12.13 6.59 -11.18
N PRO A 107 -12.22 5.36 -11.73
CA PRO A 107 -12.25 4.12 -10.96
C PRO A 107 -10.93 3.77 -10.23
N TRP A 108 -9.92 4.64 -10.30
CA TRP A 108 -8.60 4.45 -9.67
C TRP A 108 -8.55 4.89 -8.19
N ILE A 109 -9.68 5.24 -7.57
CA ILE A 109 -9.75 5.33 -6.11
C ILE A 109 -9.57 3.91 -5.57
N ILE A 110 -8.32 3.53 -5.36
CA ILE A 110 -8.00 2.34 -4.59
C ILE A 110 -8.52 2.64 -3.18
N LYS A 111 -9.56 1.87 -2.82
CA LYS A 111 -10.22 1.96 -1.52
C LYS A 111 -9.20 1.61 -0.45
N LEU A 112 -9.22 2.36 0.65
CA LEU A 112 -8.30 2.12 1.75
C LEU A 112 -8.43 0.69 2.29
N ASP A 113 -9.62 0.09 2.21
CA ASP A 113 -9.85 -1.27 2.67
C ASP A 113 -9.14 -2.31 1.79
N VAL A 114 -9.04 -2.10 0.47
CA VAL A 114 -8.24 -2.95 -0.42
C VAL A 114 -6.76 -2.88 -0.07
N ILE A 115 -6.25 -1.69 0.28
CA ILE A 115 -4.86 -1.52 0.74
C ILE A 115 -4.63 -2.27 2.06
N ILE A 116 -5.57 -2.18 3.00
CA ILE A 116 -5.50 -2.89 4.28
C ILE A 116 -5.48 -4.41 4.09
N GLU A 117 -6.39 -4.94 3.27
CA GLU A 117 -6.45 -6.37 2.95
C GLU A 117 -5.13 -6.84 2.31
N GLN A 118 -4.57 -6.05 1.40
CA GLN A 118 -3.30 -6.37 0.77
C GLN A 118 -2.14 -6.38 1.79
N CYS A 119 -2.08 -5.41 2.71
CA CYS A 119 -1.10 -5.42 3.80
C CYS A 119 -1.24 -6.66 4.70
N GLN A 120 -2.47 -7.07 5.04
CA GLN A 120 -2.73 -8.25 5.85
C GLN A 120 -2.32 -9.55 5.15
N HIS A 121 -2.58 -9.63 3.84
CA HIS A 121 -2.17 -10.76 3.01
C HIS A 121 -0.64 -10.92 3.01
N ILE A 122 0.11 -9.83 2.85
CA ILE A 122 1.58 -9.84 2.87
C ILE A 122 2.14 -10.27 4.23
N LEU A 123 1.46 -9.92 5.33
CA LEU A 123 1.81 -10.37 6.69
C LEU A 123 1.43 -11.83 6.97
N GLY A 124 0.74 -12.51 6.06
CA GLY A 124 0.25 -13.87 6.25
C GLY A 124 -0.89 -13.99 7.26
N LYS A 125 -1.68 -12.92 7.46
CA LYS A 125 -2.85 -12.90 8.36
C LYS A 125 -4.19 -13.00 7.64
N GLY A 126 -4.21 -13.59 6.44
CA GLY A 126 -5.40 -13.82 5.62
C GLY A 126 -6.14 -15.10 5.99
#